data_AF-A0A0G1HGN7-F1
#
_entry.id   AF-A0A0G1HGN7-F1
#
_cell.length_a   1.000
_cell.length_b   1.000
_cell.length_c   1.000
_cell.angle_alpha   90.00
_cell.angle_beta   90.00
_cell.angle_gamma   90.00
#
_symmetry.space_group_name_H-M   'P 1'
#
loop_
_entity.id
_entity.type
_entity.pdbx_description
1 polymer ?
#
loop_
_entity_poly.entity_id
_entity_poly.type
_entity_poly.pdbx_seq_one_letter_code
_entity_poly.pdbx_strand_id
1 'polypeptide(L)'
;MDTIKKAIWVLRIAVAGEFVGHGVFALQVKEGWIKYFTALGLSPAFAQSALPLIGAVDIILAFLILIKPIRIVLLWMALWGLWTAILRPIGGDPIWDFVERSANWGAPLAILILRGFPKTLKEWFQ
;
A
#
# COMPACT_ATOMS: atom_id res chain seq x y z
N MET A 1 -11.40 -5.15 -24.66
CA MET A 1 -11.93 -5.52 -23.32
C MET A 1 -11.10 -6.59 -22.62
N ASP A 2 -10.61 -7.61 -23.32
CA ASP A 2 -9.80 -8.69 -22.73
C ASP A 2 -8.46 -8.20 -22.15
N THR A 3 -7.72 -7.37 -22.89
CA THR A 3 -6.41 -6.83 -22.45
C THR A 3 -6.48 -5.99 -21.18
N ILE A 4 -7.51 -5.15 -21.02
CA ILE A 4 -7.69 -4.34 -19.80
C ILE A 4 -7.98 -5.24 -18.59
N LYS A 5 -8.83 -6.27 -18.76
CA LYS A 5 -9.11 -7.23 -17.69
C LYS A 5 -7.84 -8.01 -17.29
N LYS A 6 -7.04 -8.43 -18.27
CA LYS A 6 -5.74 -9.08 -18.04
C LYS A 6 -4.77 -8.15 -17.31
N ALA A 7 -4.65 -6.90 -17.75
CA ALA A 7 -3.81 -5.89 -17.10
C ALA A 7 -4.22 -5.64 -15.64
N ILE A 8 -5.53 -5.50 -15.38
CA ILE A 8 -6.05 -5.37 -14.01
C ILE A 8 -5.66 -6.57 -13.16
N TRP A 9 -5.77 -7.81 -13.68
CA TRP A 9 -5.36 -9.00 -12.92
C TRP A 9 -3.87 -9.06 -12.62
N VAL A 10 -3.02 -8.72 -13.59
CA VAL A 10 -1.57 -8.62 -13.38
C VAL A 10 -1.26 -7.59 -12.29
N LEU A 11 -1.88 -6.41 -12.36
CA LEU A 11 -1.72 -5.38 -11.34
C LEU A 11 -2.24 -5.83 -9.97
N ARG A 12 -3.37 -6.54 -9.89
CA ARG A 12 -3.88 -7.08 -8.61
C ARG A 12 -2.90 -8.03 -7.96
N ILE A 13 -2.25 -8.90 -8.74
CA ILE A 13 -1.21 -9.80 -8.24
C ILE A 13 0.03 -9.01 -7.77
N ALA A 14 0.46 -8.00 -8.54
CA ALA A 14 1.59 -7.16 -8.16
C ALA A 14 1.33 -6.40 -6.86
N VAL A 15 0.16 -5.76 -6.73
CA VAL A 15 -0.27 -5.05 -5.52
C VAL A 15 -0.39 -6.00 -4.33
N ALA A 16 -0.99 -7.18 -4.52
CA ALA A 16 -1.09 -8.16 -3.45
C ALA A 16 0.29 -8.65 -2.99
N GLY A 17 1.22 -8.90 -3.92
CA GLY A 17 2.60 -9.29 -3.57
C GLY A 17 3.33 -8.23 -2.75
N GLU A 18 3.20 -6.96 -3.14
CA GLU A 18 3.80 -5.83 -2.40
C GLU A 18 3.19 -5.68 -0.99
N PHE A 19 1.86 -5.68 -0.87
CA PHE A 19 1.18 -5.58 0.44
C PHE A 19 1.43 -6.81 1.33
N VAL A 20 1.52 -8.03 0.78
CA VAL A 20 1.91 -9.22 1.57
C VAL A 20 3.34 -9.08 2.06
N GLY A 21 4.29 -8.72 1.18
CA GLY A 21 5.69 -8.57 1.55
C GLY A 21 5.89 -7.50 2.63
N HIS A 22 5.24 -6.34 2.46
CA HIS A 22 5.25 -5.29 3.47
C HIS A 22 4.57 -5.71 4.77
N GLY A 23 3.41 -6.35 4.66
CA GLY A 23 2.66 -6.81 5.81
C GLY A 23 3.45 -7.83 6.66
N VAL A 24 4.16 -8.75 6.02
CA VAL A 24 5.05 -9.70 6.71
C VAL A 24 6.21 -8.98 7.41
N PHE A 25 6.88 -8.02 6.75
CA PHE A 25 7.94 -7.23 7.40
C PHE A 25 7.42 -6.38 8.57
N ALA A 26 6.21 -5.85 8.46
CA ALA A 26 5.55 -5.12 9.54
C ALA A 26 5.20 -6.04 10.72
N LEU A 27 4.65 -7.24 10.47
CA LEU A 27 4.40 -8.25 11.50
C LEU A 27 5.67 -8.68 12.23
N GLN A 28 6.79 -8.75 11.53
CA GLN A 28 8.11 -9.05 12.10
C GLN A 28 8.73 -7.85 12.83
N VAL A 29 8.06 -6.70 12.88
CA VAL A 29 8.57 -5.47 13.49
C VAL A 29 9.95 -5.12 12.93
N LYS A 30 10.08 -5.09 11.60
CA LYS A 30 11.34 -4.81 10.92
C LYS A 30 12.01 -3.57 11.51
N GLU A 31 13.16 -3.74 12.17
CA GLU A 31 13.82 -2.69 12.96
C GLU A 31 14.08 -1.42 12.14
N GLY A 32 14.49 -1.59 10.88
CA GLY A 32 14.73 -0.48 9.96
C GLY A 32 13.49 0.37 9.64
N TRP A 33 12.28 -0.04 10.03
CA TRP A 33 11.05 0.75 9.86
C TRP A 33 10.70 1.58 11.10
N ILE A 34 11.26 1.25 12.27
CA ILE A 34 11.06 2.03 13.50
C ILE A 34 11.53 3.48 13.29
N LYS A 35 12.61 3.69 12.54
CA LYS A 35 13.14 5.02 12.23
C LYS A 35 12.12 5.95 11.55
N TYR A 36 11.20 5.39 10.76
CA TYR A 36 10.18 6.18 10.08
C TYR A 36 9.14 6.74 11.05
N PHE A 37 8.85 6.01 12.14
CA PHE A 37 7.99 6.50 13.21
C PHE A 37 8.70 7.57 14.03
N THR A 38 9.97 7.34 14.39
CA THR A 38 10.74 8.33 15.17
C THR A 38 10.99 9.62 14.40
N ALA A 39 11.11 9.56 13.07
CA ALA A 39 11.20 10.75 12.22
C ALA A 39 9.91 11.62 12.26
N LEU A 40 8.78 11.03 12.63
CA LEU A 40 7.52 11.74 12.88
C LEU A 40 7.34 12.16 14.35
N GLY A 41 8.35 11.97 15.20
CA GLY A 41 8.28 12.26 16.64
C GLY A 41 7.57 11.20 17.49
N LEU A 42 7.28 10.01 16.93
CA LEU A 42 6.66 8.91 17.65
C LEU A 42 7.71 8.07 18.38
N SER A 43 7.33 7.46 19.51
CA SER A 43 8.26 6.63 20.28
C SER A 43 8.55 5.28 19.60
N PRO A 44 9.75 4.69 19.80
CA PRO A 44 10.04 3.34 19.33
C PRO A 44 9.08 2.28 19.88
N ALA A 45 8.64 2.43 21.14
CA ALA A 45 7.66 1.54 21.75
C ALA A 45 6.31 1.58 21.02
N PHE A 46 5.84 2.79 20.65
CA PHE A 46 4.64 2.93 19.82
C PHE A 46 4.81 2.26 18.47
N ALA A 47 5.95 2.45 17.80
CA ALA A 47 6.24 1.81 16.51
C ALA A 47 6.19 0.28 16.61
N GLN A 48 6.77 -0.30 17.66
CA GLN A 48 6.77 -1.75 17.89
C GLN A 48 5.36 -2.32 18.09
N SER A 49 4.46 -1.56 18.72
CA SER A 49 3.05 -1.95 18.86
C SER A 49 2.22 -1.71 17.59
N ALA A 50 2.50 -0.63 16.85
CA ALA A 50 1.74 -0.25 15.66
C ALA A 50 2.07 -1.11 14.43
N LEU A 51 3.35 -1.50 14.27
CA LEU A 51 3.82 -2.26 13.11
C LEU A 51 3.05 -3.58 12.91
N PRO A 52 2.83 -4.43 13.92
CA PRO A 52 2.05 -5.65 13.73
C PRO A 52 0.61 -5.39 13.28
N LEU A 53 -0.04 -4.33 13.79
CA LEU A 53 -1.40 -3.96 13.38
C LEU A 53 -1.42 -3.51 11.92
N ILE A 54 -0.48 -2.66 11.52
CA ILE A 54 -0.31 -2.23 10.12
C ILE A 54 -0.09 -3.45 9.24
N GLY A 55 0.77 -4.38 9.66
CA GLY A 55 1.08 -5.57 8.88
C GLY A 55 -0.12 -6.49 8.68
N ALA A 56 -0.94 -6.65 9.71
CA ALA A 56 -2.20 -7.39 9.61
C ALA A 56 -3.18 -6.72 8.63
N VAL A 57 -3.32 -5.39 8.68
CA VAL A 57 -4.15 -4.63 7.73
C VAL A 57 -3.64 -4.82 6.31
N ASP A 58 -2.33 -4.68 6.07
CA ASP A 58 -1.74 -4.83 4.73
C ASP A 58 -2.03 -6.21 4.13
N ILE A 59 -1.90 -7.28 4.92
CA ILE A 59 -2.21 -8.65 4.48
C ILE A 59 -3.71 -8.82 4.17
N ILE A 60 -4.59 -8.28 5.00
CA ILE A 60 -6.05 -8.32 4.74
C ILE A 60 -6.38 -7.63 3.42
N LEU A 61 -5.80 -6.44 3.18
CA LEU A 61 -5.99 -5.70 1.94
C LEU A 61 -5.44 -6.43 0.72
N ALA A 62 -4.29 -7.10 0.86
CA ALA A 62 -3.71 -7.92 -0.20
C ALA A 62 -4.63 -9.08 -0.62
N PHE A 63 -5.26 -9.78 0.33
CA PHE A 63 -6.23 -10.82 -0.01
C PHE A 63 -7.53 -10.23 -0.55
N LEU A 64 -8.01 -9.13 0.03
CA LEU A 64 -9.21 -8.44 -0.42
C LEU A 64 -9.10 -8.02 -1.90
N ILE A 65 -7.94 -7.45 -2.30
CA ILE A 65 -7.76 -7.01 -3.68
C ILE A 65 -7.77 -8.19 -4.66
N LEU A 66 -7.33 -9.39 -4.27
CA LEU A 66 -7.39 -10.61 -5.10
C LEU A 66 -8.81 -11.18 -5.22
N ILE A 67 -9.68 -10.92 -4.24
CA ILE A 67 -11.10 -11.30 -4.29
C ILE A 67 -11.89 -10.26 -5.11
N LYS A 68 -11.87 -9.00 -4.67
CA LYS A 68 -12.62 -7.90 -5.29
C LYS A 68 -11.85 -6.58 -5.18
N PRO A 69 -11.56 -5.90 -6.31
CA PRO A 69 -10.75 -4.69 -6.29
C PRO A 69 -11.59 -3.44 -5.95
N ILE A 70 -12.16 -3.37 -4.74
CA ILE A 70 -13.09 -2.30 -4.30
C ILE A 70 -12.43 -0.92 -4.44
N ARG A 71 -13.12 0.07 -5.03
CA ARG A 71 -12.50 1.37 -5.37
C ARG A 71 -11.97 2.13 -4.17
N ILE A 72 -12.71 2.19 -3.05
CA ILE A 72 -12.25 2.90 -1.85
C ILE A 72 -11.01 2.23 -1.24
N VAL A 73 -10.93 0.90 -1.34
CA VAL A 73 -9.77 0.14 -0.89
C VAL A 73 -8.57 0.43 -1.78
N LEU A 74 -8.75 0.46 -3.10
CA LEU A 74 -7.69 0.84 -4.05
C LEU A 74 -7.15 2.25 -3.79
N LEU A 75 -8.05 3.20 -3.49
CA LEU A 75 -7.66 4.56 -3.13
C LEU A 75 -6.83 4.56 -1.84
N TRP A 76 -7.29 3.86 -0.81
CA TRP A 76 -6.53 3.70 0.43
C TRP A 76 -5.16 3.08 0.16
N MET A 77 -5.08 1.99 -0.59
CA MET A 77 -3.82 1.31 -0.91
C MET A 77 -2.85 2.25 -1.66
N ALA A 78 -3.35 3.05 -2.60
CA ALA A 78 -2.54 4.05 -3.30
C ALA A 78 -2.02 5.15 -2.36
N LEU A 79 -2.88 5.70 -1.51
CA LEU A 79 -2.49 6.74 -0.55
C LEU A 79 -1.52 6.19 0.51
N TRP A 80 -1.76 4.99 1.01
CA TRP A 80 -0.92 4.32 2.00
C TRP A 80 0.45 3.94 1.42
N GLY A 81 0.49 3.36 0.21
CA GLY A 81 1.73 3.07 -0.50
C GLY A 81 2.53 4.34 -0.79
N LEU A 82 1.86 5.46 -1.09
CA LEU A 82 2.52 6.74 -1.36
C LEU A 82 3.09 7.32 -0.06
N TRP A 83 2.29 7.31 1.01
CA TRP A 83 2.71 7.77 2.32
C TRP A 83 3.95 7.02 2.82
N THR A 84 3.91 5.68 2.80
CA THR A 84 5.03 4.85 3.25
C THR A 84 6.28 4.98 2.38
N ALA A 85 6.12 5.32 1.09
CA ALA A 85 7.25 5.69 0.23
C ALA A 85 7.82 7.07 0.59
N ILE A 86 6.98 8.08 0.87
CA ILE A 86 7.41 9.42 1.30
C ILE A 86 8.18 9.37 2.63
N LEU A 87 7.84 8.42 3.51
CA LEU A 87 8.57 8.22 4.77
C LEU A 87 10.05 7.87 4.57
N ARG A 88 10.46 7.38 3.39
CA ARG A 88 11.87 7.05 3.12
C ARG A 88 12.78 8.28 3.25
N PRO A 89 12.62 9.34 2.45
CA PRO A 89 13.43 10.55 2.62
C PRO A 89 13.21 11.24 3.97
N ILE A 90 11.99 11.22 4.52
CA ILE A 90 11.72 11.79 5.85
C ILE A 90 12.52 11.07 6.95
N GLY A 91 12.65 9.75 6.84
CA GLY A 91 13.44 8.92 7.76
C GLY A 91 14.95 8.92 7.49
N GLY A 92 15.43 9.77 6.57
CA GLY A 92 16.85 9.91 6.23
C GLY A 92 17.38 8.96 5.16
N ASP A 93 16.52 8.19 4.48
CA ASP A 93 16.93 7.38 3.33
C ASP A 93 17.12 8.25 2.07
N PRO A 94 17.90 7.80 1.08
CA PRO A 94 18.04 8.51 -0.19
C PRO A 94 16.69 8.74 -0.88
N ILE A 95 16.54 9.84 -1.63
CA ILE A 95 15.32 10.10 -2.41
C ILE A 95 15.02 8.97 -3.42
N TRP A 96 16.04 8.24 -3.85
CA TRP A 96 15.90 7.10 -4.75
C TRP A 96 15.08 5.96 -4.15
N ASP A 97 15.06 5.81 -2.82
CA ASP A 97 14.21 4.84 -2.12
C ASP A 97 12.72 5.17 -2.27
N PHE A 98 12.37 6.45 -2.37
CA PHE A 98 11.01 6.87 -2.71
C PHE A 98 10.70 6.57 -4.18
N VAL A 99 11.62 6.92 -5.10
CA VAL A 99 11.44 6.75 -6.55
C VAL A 99 11.30 5.27 -6.93
N GLU A 100 12.17 4.40 -6.41
CA GLU A 100 12.12 2.95 -6.61
C GLU A 100 10.77 2.34 -6.19
N ARG A 101 10.13 2.94 -5.17
CA ARG A 101 8.85 2.51 -4.61
C ARG A 101 7.62 3.09 -5.30
N SER A 102 7.80 3.72 -6.47
CA SER A 102 6.69 4.29 -7.24
C SER A 102 5.62 3.24 -7.59
N ALA A 103 6.00 1.97 -7.75
CA ALA A 103 5.06 0.88 -8.00
C ALA A 103 4.09 0.64 -6.83
N ASN A 104 4.49 0.90 -5.59
CA ASN A 104 3.69 0.64 -4.38
C ASN A 104 2.38 1.42 -4.39
N TRP A 105 2.40 2.66 -4.89
CA TRP A 105 1.20 3.49 -5.00
C TRP A 105 0.67 3.60 -6.43
N GLY A 106 1.56 3.52 -7.42
CA GLY A 106 1.19 3.60 -8.82
C GLY A 106 0.36 2.40 -9.30
N ALA A 107 0.66 1.19 -8.83
CA ALA A 107 -0.08 -0.01 -9.22
C ALA A 107 -1.54 -0.02 -8.75
N PRO A 108 -1.88 0.24 -7.46
CA PRO A 108 -3.28 0.33 -7.05
C PRO A 108 -4.01 1.53 -7.68
N LEU A 109 -3.32 2.66 -7.87
CA LEU A 109 -3.88 3.81 -8.58
C LEU A 109 -4.21 3.48 -10.04
N ALA A 110 -3.35 2.74 -10.73
CA ALA A 110 -3.60 2.29 -12.10
C ALA A 110 -4.84 1.40 -12.18
N ILE A 111 -5.05 0.48 -11.23
CA ILE A 111 -6.28 -0.33 -11.17
C ILE A 111 -7.49 0.58 -10.99
N LEU A 112 -7.44 1.56 -10.08
CA LEU A 112 -8.55 2.49 -9.84
C LEU A 112 -8.93 3.25 -11.12
N ILE A 113 -7.94 3.76 -11.85
CA ILE A 113 -8.14 4.47 -13.13
C ILE A 113 -8.73 3.53 -14.18
N LEU A 114 -8.20 2.31 -14.33
CA LEU A 114 -8.67 1.33 -15.32
C LEU A 114 -10.08 0.81 -15.03
N ARG A 115 -10.53 0.84 -13.76
CA ARG A 115 -11.92 0.54 -13.37
C ARG A 115 -12.89 1.71 -13.60
N GLY A 116 -12.38 2.87 -13.98
CA GLY A 116 -13.12 4.12 -14.13
C GLY A 116 -13.38 4.81 -12.79
N PHE A 117 -13.25 6.13 -12.78
CA PHE A 117 -13.53 6.96 -11.61
C PHE A 117 -15.02 6.87 -11.25
N PRO A 118 -15.34 6.70 -9.95
CA PRO A 118 -16.71 6.63 -9.49
C PRO A 118 -17.40 7.98 -9.65
N LYS A 119 -18.64 7.96 -10.16
CA LYS A 119 -19.49 9.14 -10.34
C LYS A 119 -20.38 9.40 -9.12
N THR A 120 -20.56 8.39 -8.27
CA THR A 120 -21.43 8.43 -7.09
C THR A 120 -20.74 7.84 -5.87
N LEU A 121 -21.21 8.21 -4.67
CA LEU A 121 -20.70 7.65 -3.41
C LEU A 121 -20.84 6.12 -3.35
N LYS A 122 -21.91 5.57 -3.94
CA LYS A 122 -22.16 4.13 -3.97
C LYS A 122 -21.11 3.36 -4.78
N GLU A 123 -20.61 3.95 -5.87
CA GLU A 123 -19.61 3.32 -6.73
C GLU A 123 -18.24 3.15 -6.07
N TRP A 124 -17.93 3.91 -5.02
CA TRP A 124 -16.71 3.74 -4.22
C TRP A 124 -16.66 2.39 -3.49
N PHE A 125 -17.82 1.85 -3.13
CA PHE A 125 -17.95 0.56 -2.44
C PHE A 125 -18.10 -0.63 -3.40
N GLN A 126 -17.99 -0.39 -4.71
CA GLN A 126 -18.01 -1.41 -5.76
C GLN A 126 -16.61 -1.75 -6.27
#